data_AF-A0A1W0WXB2-F1
#
_entry.id   AF-A0A1W0WXB2-F1
#
_cell.length_a   1.000
_cell.length_b   1.000
_cell.length_c   1.000
_cell.angle_alpha   90.00
_cell.angle_beta   90.00
_cell.angle_gamma   90.00
#
_symmetry.space_group_name_H-M   'P 1'
#
loop_
_entity.id
_entity.type
_entity.pdbx_description
1 polymer ?
#
loop_
_entity_poly.entity_id
_entity_poly.type
_entity_poly.pdbx_seq_one_letter_code
_entity_poly.pdbx_strand_id
1 'polypeptide(L)' 'MNDCGGIRDCYYRKKGIPVPESRTKKWKQTFPNKVMCAAGVSYRDATGINFVPPTNKVNSAFFLNNVVKPIVEKDVPRL' A
#
# COMPACT_ATOMS: atom_id res chain seq x y z
N MET A 1 -10.76 8.46 9.19
CA MET A 1 -9.58 7.64 8.87
C MET A 1 -10.09 6.32 8.32
N ASN A 2 -9.83 6.02 7.05
CA ASN A 2 -10.27 4.76 6.46
C ASN A 2 -9.33 3.66 6.96
N ASP A 3 -9.79 2.86 7.92
CA ASP A 3 -9.14 1.62 8.34
C ASP A 3 -9.03 0.68 7.14
N CYS A 4 -7.89 0.77 6.44
CA CYS A 4 -7.52 -0.18 5.40
C CYS A 4 -6.98 -1.49 6.00
N GLY A 5 -7.00 -1.62 7.33
CA GLY A 5 -6.65 -2.82 8.09
C GLY A 5 -7.80 -3.80 8.28
N GLY A 6 -8.70 -3.92 7.29
CA GLY A 6 -9.82 -4.86 7.35
C GLY A 6 -9.35 -6.31 7.38
N ILE A 7 -9.02 -6.82 8.57
CA ILE A 7 -8.79 -8.24 8.83
C ILE A 7 -10.13 -8.94 8.64
N ARG A 8 -10.35 -9.52 7.47
CA ARG A 8 -11.49 -10.40 7.23
C ARG A 8 -11.05 -11.84 7.47
N ASP A 9 -11.64 -12.46 8.50
CA ASP A 9 -11.62 -13.90 8.67
C ASP A 9 -12.40 -14.55 7.51
N CYS A 10 -11.69 -14.89 6.43
CA CYS A 10 -12.27 -15.63 5.31
C CYS A 10 -12.42 -17.11 5.69
N TYR A 11 -13.52 -17.44 6.35
CA TYR A 11 -13.99 -18.82 6.49
C TYR A 11 -15.48 -18.89 6.16
N TYR A 12 -15.90 -19.99 5.52
CA TYR A 12 -17.30 -20.38 5.50
C TYR A 12 -17.71 -20.77 6.93
N ARG A 13 -18.09 -19.78 7.76
CA ARG A 13 -18.66 -20.04 9.09
C ARG A 13 -20.13 -20.40 8.94
N LYS A 14 -20.49 -21.64 9.27
CA LYS A 14 -21.90 -22.00 9.49
C LYS A 14 -22.26 -21.57 10.92
N LYS A 15 -23.34 -20.79 11.08
CA LYS A 15 -23.77 -20.26 12.38
C LYS A 15 -23.97 -21.41 13.38
N GLY A 16 -23.28 -21.36 14.52
CA GLY A 16 -23.44 -22.32 15.62
C GLY A 16 -22.51 -23.53 15.63
N ILE A 17 -21.59 -23.69 14.66
CA ILE A 17 -20.61 -24.78 14.66
C ILE A 17 -19.21 -24.23 14.94
N PRO A 18 -18.52 -24.67 16.01
CA PRO A 18 -17.13 -24.28 16.25
C PRO A 18 -16.24 -24.88 15.16
N VAL A 19 -15.33 -24.07 14.60
CA VAL A 19 -14.35 -24.54 13.61
C VAL A 19 -13.22 -25.25 14.35
N PRO A 20 -12.86 -26.49 13.96
CA PRO A 20 -11.73 -27.20 14.57
C PRO A 20 -10.43 -26.39 14.48
N GLU A 21 -9.60 -26.43 15.52
CA GLU A 21 -8.31 -25.74 15.53
C GLU A 21 -7.38 -26.19 14.39
N SER A 22 -7.48 -27.46 13.98
CA SER A 22 -6.76 -28.01 12.83
C SER A 22 -7.13 -27.38 11.48
N ARG A 23 -8.30 -26.72 11.40
CA ARG A 23 -8.81 -26.03 10.19
C ARG A 23 -8.73 -24.51 10.29
N THR A 24 -8.31 -23.96 11.44
CA THR A 24 -8.03 -22.53 11.56
C THR A 24 -6.61 -22.26 11.11
N LYS A 25 -6.47 -21.73 9.89
CA LYS A 25 -5.19 -21.28 9.38
C LYS A 25 -4.91 -19.91 10.01
N LYS A 26 -4.05 -19.86 11.04
CA LYS A 26 -3.50 -18.58 11.50
C LYS A 26 -2.84 -17.92 10.29
N TRP A 27 -3.39 -16.78 9.86
CA TRP A 27 -2.79 -15.98 8.79
C TRP A 27 -1.46 -15.45 9.34
N LYS A 28 -0.37 -16.19 9.12
CA LYS A 28 0.97 -15.61 9.26
C LYS A 28 1.08 -14.60 8.14
N GLN A 29 1.25 -13.34 8.49
CA GLN A 29 1.72 -12.32 7.56
C GLN A 29 3.18 -12.69 7.21
N THR A 30 3.37 -13.70 6.36
CA THR A 30 4.68 -14.20 5.92
C THR A 30 5.32 -13.29 4.89
N PHE A 31 4.58 -12.29 4.40
CA PHE A 31 5.12 -11.34 3.44
C PHE A 31 5.99 -10.32 4.18
N PRO A 32 7.27 -10.16 3.78
CA PRO A 32 8.12 -9.11 4.34
C PRO A 32 7.47 -7.74 4.13
N ASN A 33 7.80 -6.78 5.00
CA ASN A 33 7.31 -5.41 4.88
C ASN A 33 7.54 -4.91 3.45
N LYS A 34 6.44 -4.72 2.70
CA LYS A 34 6.50 -4.25 1.34
C LYS A 34 6.71 -2.74 1.37
N VAL A 35 7.69 -2.27 0.62
CA VAL A 35 7.93 -0.85 0.42
C VAL A 35 7.27 -0.44 -0.88
N MET A 36 6.53 0.65 -0.85
CA MET A 36 6.00 1.29 -2.04
C MET A 36 6.82 2.54 -2.31
N CYS A 37 7.28 2.69 -3.55
CA CYS A 37 8.00 3.87 -4.00
C CYS A 37 7.43 4.38 -5.32
N ALA A 38 7.65 5.66 -5.59
CA ALA A 38 7.26 6.32 -6.82
C ALA A 38 8.44 7.08 -7.40
N ALA A 39 8.64 6.93 -8.71
CA ALA A 39 9.61 7.68 -9.49
C ALA A 39 9.02 7.92 -10.89
N GLY A 40 9.45 9.00 -11.53
CA GLY A 40 9.15 9.32 -12.92
C GLY A 40 10.41 9.25 -13.77
N VAL A 41 10.24 9.07 -15.07
CA VAL A 41 11.32 9.14 -16.06
C VAL A 41 10.91 10.10 -17.15
N SER A 42 11.82 10.99 -17.54
CA SER A 42 11.61 11.94 -18.63
C SER A 42 12.70 11.78 -19.69
N TYR A 43 12.59 12.53 -20.79
CA TYR A 43 13.65 12.57 -21.80
C TYR A 43 14.98 13.11 -21.24
N ARG A 44 14.95 14.00 -20.25
CA ARG A 44 16.15 14.61 -19.69
C ARG A 44 16.85 13.70 -18.71
N ASP A 45 16.14 13.23 -17.70
CA ASP A 45 16.63 12.26 -16.71
C ASP A 45 15.45 11.66 -15.91
N ALA A 46 15.75 10.74 -14.98
CA ALA A 46 14.84 10.18 -13.99
C ALA A 46 14.69 11.08 -12.76
N THR A 47 13.50 11.10 -12.16
CA THR A 47 13.26 11.83 -10.91
C THR A 47 13.83 11.07 -9.71
N GLY A 48 13.88 11.73 -8.55
CA GLY A 48 14.17 11.05 -7.28
C GLY A 48 13.12 9.97 -6.94
N ILE A 49 13.53 9.00 -6.12
CA ILE A 49 12.64 7.95 -5.59
C ILE A 49 11.93 8.47 -4.35
N ASN A 50 10.60 8.60 -4.43
CA ASN A 50 9.75 9.00 -3.32
C ASN A 50 9.15 7.77 -2.63
N PHE A 51 9.44 7.58 -1.35
CA PHE A 51 8.88 6.48 -0.56
C PHE A 51 7.48 6.80 -0.06
N VAL A 52 6.53 5.91 -0.33
CA VAL A 52 5.15 6.01 0.15
C VAL A 52 5.06 5.35 1.53
N PRO A 53 4.53 6.06 2.57
CA PRO A 53 4.36 5.48 3.89
C PRO A 53 3.48 4.22 3.86
N PRO A 54 3.87 3.14 4.55
CA PRO A 54 3.18 1.85 4.48
C PRO A 54 1.76 1.87 5.06
N THR A 55 1.43 2.88 5.87
CA THR A 55 0.11 3.06 6.48
C THR A 55 -0.94 3.65 5.55
N ASN A 56 -0.53 4.17 4.39
CA ASN A 56 -1.40 4.97 3.54
C ASN A 56 -1.83 4.19 2.31
N LYS A 57 -3.14 4.06 2.10
CA LYS A 57 -3.68 3.59 0.83
C LYS A 57 -3.55 4.69 -0.21
N VAL A 58 -2.88 4.39 -1.31
CA VAL A 58 -2.81 5.31 -2.46
C VAL A 58 -4.20 5.41 -3.09
N ASN A 59 -4.88 6.52 -2.81
CA ASN A 59 -6.06 6.97 -3.55
C ASN A 59 -5.67 8.13 -4.48
N SER A 60 -6.60 8.60 -5.31
CA SER A 60 -6.33 9.66 -6.30
C SER A 60 -5.81 10.95 -5.64
N ALA A 61 -6.43 11.39 -4.54
CA ALA A 61 -6.00 12.58 -3.81
C ALA A 61 -4.60 12.41 -3.20
N PHE A 62 -4.30 11.24 -2.64
CA PHE A 62 -2.99 10.93 -2.09
C PHE A 62 -1.94 10.91 -3.19
N PHE A 63 -2.23 10.30 -4.34
CA PHE A 63 -1.34 10.23 -5.49
C PHE A 63 -1.00 11.63 -6.02
N LEU A 64 -1.99 12.49 -6.23
CA LEU A 64 -1.75 13.84 -6.71
C LEU A 64 -0.91 14.66 -5.73
N ASN A 65 -1.25 14.64 -4.44
CA ASN A 65 -0.60 15.49 -3.45
C ASN A 65 0.77 15.00 -2.98
N ASN A 66 0.98 13.68 -2.92
CA ASN A 66 2.18 13.10 -2.31
C ASN A 66 3.12 12.44 -3.34
N VAL A 67 2.67 12.23 -4.58
CA VAL A 67 3.51 11.68 -5.66
C VAL A 67 3.70 12.70 -6.77
N VAL A 68 2.62 13.13 -7.42
CA VAL A 68 2.70 13.96 -8.63
C VAL A 68 3.20 15.37 -8.31
N LYS A 69 2.59 16.04 -7.33
CA LYS A 69 2.92 17.43 -6.99
C LYS A 69 4.40 17.60 -6.58
N PRO A 70 4.98 16.75 -5.70
CA PRO A 70 6.40 16.82 -5.38
C PRO A 70 7.31 16.62 -6.60
N ILE A 71 6.99 15.65 -7.47
CA ILE A 71 7.75 15.41 -8.70
C ILE A 71 7.74 16.65 -9.59
N VAL A 72 6.58 17.24 -9.84
CA VAL A 72 6.43 18.40 -10.73
C VAL A 72 7.08 19.66 -10.15
N GLU A 73 6.95 19.90 -8.86
CA GLU A 73 7.44 21.13 -8.23
C GLU A 73 8.93 21.09 -7.88
N LYS A 74 9.48 19.91 -7.56
CA LYS A 74 10.85 19.79 -7.05
C LYS A 74 11.77 19.07 -8.02
N ASP A 75 11.32 17.96 -8.60
CA ASP A 75 12.18 17.09 -9.39
C ASP A 75 12.28 17.60 -10.82
N VAL A 76 11.15 17.84 -11.50
CA VAL A 76 11.12 18.31 -12.90
C VAL A 76 11.97 19.56 -13.16
N PRO A 77 11.96 20.60 -12.31
CA PRO A 77 12.81 21.78 -12.52
C PRO A 77 14.32 21.51 -12.40
N ARG A 78 14.71 20.36 -11.81
CA ARG A 78 16.10 19.93 -11.64
C ARG A 78 16.56 18.95 -12.73
N LEU A 79 15.64 18.50 -13.60
CA LEU A 79 15.92 17.59 -14.72
C LEU A 79 16.25 18.34 -16.01
#